data_AF-A0A821ZKH2-F1
#
_entry.id   AF-A0A821ZKH2-F1
#
_cell.length_a   1.000
_cell.length_b   1.000
_cell.length_c   1.000
_cell.angle_alpha   90.00
_cell.angle_beta   90.00
_cell.angle_gamma   90.00
#
_symmetry.space_group_name_H-M   'P 1'
#
loop_
_entity.id
_entity.type
_entity.pdbx_description
1 polymer ?
#
loop_
_entity_poly.entity_id
_entity_poly.type
_entity_poly.pdbx_seq_one_letter_code
_entity_poly.pdbx_strand_id
1 'polypeptide(L)'
;MKSFDDILKDEKRRQKALAKLARKTGSIKRQGNNIGIFGLASTGKSTMVNSLLGKTVAETGVGETTKEITEYHGMGYTLWDTPGLDAKPNIPILLPCLLIDPVLRANLIQYTIKENLNLIRLFDDLGLGYDIVVNKFDDIDEDEQSQFQYQIQREIELYQLKQKKNIFFLSAKYPKMFPDWLQMVNYLTEECLDYEDSNTSSSSDTDDDN
;
A
#
# COMPACT_ATOMS: atom_id res chain seq x y z
N MET A 1 -17.42 34.53 -4.49
CA MET A 1 -16.07 34.10 -4.10
C MET A 1 -16.19 32.67 -3.60
N LYS A 2 -15.52 31.68 -4.21
CA LYS A 2 -15.59 30.29 -3.72
C LYS A 2 -14.99 30.24 -2.31
N SER A 3 -15.66 29.54 -1.38
CA SER A 3 -15.09 29.32 -0.05
C SER A 3 -13.81 28.50 -0.16
N PHE A 4 -12.89 28.64 0.80
CA PHE A 4 -11.73 27.76 0.93
C PHE A 4 -12.15 26.28 0.98
N ASP A 5 -13.27 25.98 1.64
CA ASP A 5 -13.84 24.63 1.71
C ASP A 5 -14.35 24.12 0.35
N ASP A 6 -14.86 25.02 -0.50
CA ASP A 6 -15.31 24.65 -1.85
C ASP A 6 -14.13 24.30 -2.74
N ILE A 7 -13.01 25.03 -2.58
CA ILE A 7 -11.76 24.76 -3.31
C ILE A 7 -11.20 23.38 -2.93
N LEU A 8 -11.18 23.05 -1.62
CA LEU A 8 -10.72 21.75 -1.13
C LEU A 8 -11.61 20.59 -1.62
N LYS A 9 -12.94 20.80 -1.65
CA LYS A 9 -13.89 19.80 -2.18
C LYS A 9 -13.71 19.58 -3.68
N ASP A 10 -13.52 20.65 -4.45
CA ASP A 10 -13.30 20.57 -5.90
C ASP A 10 -11.98 19.84 -6.23
N GLU A 11 -10.92 20.11 -5.47
CA GLU A 11 -9.63 19.43 -5.62
C GLU A 11 -9.76 17.92 -5.40
N LYS A 12 -10.41 17.50 -4.30
CA LYS A 12 -10.66 16.09 -4.00
C LYS A 12 -11.49 15.40 -5.10
N ARG A 13 -12.50 16.08 -5.65
CA ARG A 13 -13.29 15.58 -6.77
C ARG A 13 -12.45 15.38 -8.02
N ARG A 14 -11.56 16.32 -8.35
CA ARG A 14 -10.65 16.22 -9.51
C ARG A 14 -9.68 15.06 -9.37
N GLN A 15 -9.08 14.88 -8.19
CA GLN A 15 -8.17 13.76 -7.92
C GLN A 15 -8.87 12.40 -8.10
N LYS A 16 -10.08 12.27 -7.54
CA LYS A 16 -10.89 11.05 -7.70
C LYS A 16 -11.31 10.81 -9.14
N ALA A 17 -11.67 11.87 -9.88
CA ALA A 17 -12.01 11.77 -11.29
C ALA A 17 -10.80 11.31 -12.13
N LEU A 18 -9.61 11.86 -11.86
CA LEU A 18 -8.38 11.50 -12.55
C LEU A 18 -8.03 10.03 -12.30
N ALA A 19 -8.05 9.58 -11.05
CA ALA A 19 -7.77 8.17 -10.72
C ALA A 19 -8.81 7.22 -11.34
N LYS A 20 -10.10 7.61 -11.36
CA LYS A 20 -11.17 6.83 -11.98
C LYS A 20 -11.02 6.75 -13.51
N LEU A 21 -10.65 7.86 -14.15
CA LEU A 21 -10.38 7.91 -15.59
C LEU A 21 -9.19 7.03 -15.94
N ALA A 22 -8.11 7.15 -15.17
CA ALA A 22 -6.90 6.37 -15.34
C ALA A 22 -7.19 4.86 -15.19
N ARG A 23 -7.98 4.44 -14.20
CA ARG A 23 -8.43 3.04 -14.08
C ARG A 23 -9.28 2.58 -15.27
N LYS A 24 -10.13 3.46 -15.82
CA LYS A 24 -10.96 3.17 -17.00
C LYS A 24 -10.15 3.10 -18.30
N THR A 25 -8.97 3.73 -18.34
CA THR A 25 -8.10 3.70 -19.53
C THR A 25 -7.36 2.36 -19.67
N GLY A 26 -7.48 1.47 -18.67
CA GLY A 26 -6.82 0.18 -18.60
C GLY A 26 -5.70 0.21 -17.58
N SER A 27 -5.64 -0.81 -16.71
CA SER A 27 -4.51 -0.97 -15.80
C SER A 27 -3.22 -1.21 -16.60
N ILE A 28 -2.09 -0.71 -16.10
CA ILE A 28 -0.79 -1.00 -16.69
C ILE A 28 -0.38 -2.39 -16.19
N LYS A 29 -0.55 -3.41 -17.04
CA LYS A 29 -0.06 -4.75 -16.71
C LYS A 29 1.46 -4.73 -16.60
N ARG A 30 1.98 -5.23 -15.48
CA ARG A 30 3.42 -5.39 -15.26
C ARG A 30 3.70 -6.82 -14.82
N GLN A 31 4.77 -7.41 -15.36
CA GLN A 31 5.19 -8.76 -14.96
C GLN A 31 5.74 -8.76 -13.53
N GLY A 32 5.57 -9.89 -12.85
CA GLY A 32 5.99 -10.07 -11.46
C GLY A 32 5.11 -9.31 -10.47
N ASN A 33 5.46 -9.49 -9.20
CA ASN A 33 4.59 -9.06 -8.11
C ASN A 33 4.87 -7.63 -7.70
N ASN A 34 3.89 -6.74 -7.81
CA ASN A 34 4.09 -5.34 -7.48
C ASN A 34 3.51 -5.03 -6.10
N ILE A 35 4.30 -4.43 -5.23
CA ILE A 35 3.88 -4.10 -3.87
C ILE A 35 4.10 -2.59 -3.67
N GLY A 36 3.01 -1.84 -3.58
CA GLY A 36 3.03 -0.42 -3.23
C GLY A 36 3.09 -0.24 -1.73
N ILE A 37 4.12 0.47 -1.25
CA ILE A 37 4.31 0.81 0.15
C ILE A 37 3.93 2.28 0.34
N PHE A 38 2.87 2.52 1.11
CA PHE A 38 2.29 3.84 1.35
C PHE A 38 2.34 4.21 2.83
N GLY A 39 2.48 5.49 3.14
CA GLY A 39 2.35 6.00 4.51
C GLY A 39 3.01 7.35 4.72
N LEU A 40 2.66 8.00 5.84
CA LEU A 40 3.29 9.27 6.26
C LEU A 40 4.81 9.17 6.32
N ALA A 41 5.50 10.31 6.29
CA ALA A 41 6.94 10.36 6.60
C ALA A 41 7.21 9.69 7.96
N SER A 42 8.36 9.01 8.08
CA SER A 42 8.81 8.38 9.33
C SER A 42 7.98 7.19 9.86
N THR A 43 6.98 6.67 9.12
CA THR A 43 6.26 5.42 9.48
C THR A 43 7.10 4.16 9.27
N GLY A 44 8.31 4.28 8.72
CA GLY A 44 9.25 3.16 8.53
C GLY A 44 9.18 2.47 7.16
N LYS A 45 8.69 3.16 6.12
CA LYS A 45 8.65 2.65 4.73
C LYS A 45 10.02 2.15 4.24
N SER A 46 11.08 2.96 4.36
CA SER A 46 12.43 2.57 3.93
C SER A 46 12.97 1.39 4.75
N THR A 47 12.67 1.32 6.05
CA THR A 47 13.00 0.17 6.90
C THR A 47 12.27 -1.10 6.44
N MET A 48 10.98 -0.98 6.09
CA MET A 48 10.18 -2.06 5.53
C MET A 48 10.77 -2.56 4.21
N VAL A 49 11.11 -1.65 3.29
CA VAL A 49 11.75 -1.98 2.00
C VAL A 49 13.04 -2.78 2.23
N ASN A 50 13.95 -2.28 3.07
CA ASN A 50 15.22 -2.94 3.35
C ASN A 50 15.03 -4.32 3.98
N SER A 51 14.04 -4.46 4.86
CA SER A 51 13.76 -5.70 5.57
C SER A 51 13.11 -6.76 4.67
N LEU A 52 12.22 -6.34 3.76
CA LEU A 52 11.65 -7.23 2.74
C LEU A 52 12.73 -7.72 1.76
N LEU A 53 13.65 -6.83 1.35
CA LEU A 53 14.73 -7.17 0.41
C LEU A 53 15.90 -7.91 1.06
N GLY A 54 15.99 -7.91 2.39
CA GLY A 54 17.12 -8.47 3.14
C GLY A 54 18.45 -7.73 2.92
N LYS A 55 18.42 -6.50 2.41
CA LYS A 55 19.59 -5.66 2.13
C LYS A 55 19.27 -4.18 2.32
N THR A 56 20.26 -3.39 2.70
CA THR A 56 20.12 -1.94 2.87
C THR A 56 20.28 -1.24 1.52
N VAL A 57 19.15 -0.87 0.90
CA VAL A 57 19.12 -0.18 -0.41
C VAL A 57 18.35 1.14 -0.37
N ALA A 58 17.36 1.27 0.51
CA ALA A 58 16.65 2.51 0.78
C ALA A 58 17.35 3.26 1.92
N GLU A 59 17.60 4.55 1.72
CA GLU A 59 18.19 5.41 2.76
C GLU A 59 17.24 5.52 3.96
N THR A 60 17.75 5.21 5.15
CA THR A 60 17.01 5.31 6.42
C THR A 60 17.55 6.48 7.24
N GLY A 61 16.70 7.46 7.61
CA GLY A 61 17.10 8.63 8.38
C GLY A 61 15.94 9.58 8.70
N VAL A 62 16.21 10.66 9.45
CA VAL A 62 15.22 11.69 9.79
C VAL A 62 15.12 12.71 8.66
N GLY A 63 14.04 12.65 7.88
CA GLY A 63 13.74 13.56 6.77
C GLY A 63 12.92 12.88 5.67
N GLU A 64 12.25 13.67 4.83
CA GLU A 64 11.64 13.16 3.59
C GLU A 64 12.74 12.73 2.61
N THR A 65 13.11 11.45 2.65
CA THR A 65 14.15 10.90 1.77
C THR A 65 13.63 10.63 0.35
N THR A 66 12.34 10.39 0.18
CA THR A 66 11.74 9.96 -1.10
C THR A 66 10.87 11.07 -1.69
N LYS A 67 11.35 11.80 -2.70
CA LYS A 67 10.59 12.85 -3.43
C LYS A 67 9.84 12.32 -4.67
N GLU A 68 10.27 11.17 -5.17
CA GLU A 68 9.73 10.49 -6.35
C GLU A 68 9.52 9.00 -6.01
N ILE A 69 8.58 8.33 -6.70
CA ILE A 69 8.41 6.89 -6.51
C ILE A 69 9.70 6.17 -6.90
N THR A 70 10.21 5.34 -5.99
CA THR A 70 11.42 4.55 -6.22
C THR A 70 11.07 3.07 -6.30
N GLU A 71 11.59 2.39 -7.32
CA GLU A 71 11.41 0.97 -7.51
C GLU A 71 12.58 0.18 -6.94
N TYR A 72 12.28 -0.88 -6.19
CA TYR A 72 13.28 -1.82 -5.71
C TYR A 72 12.90 -3.24 -6.11
N HIS A 73 13.81 -3.92 -6.81
CA HIS A 73 13.58 -5.29 -7.29
C HIS A 73 14.12 -6.32 -6.30
N GLY A 74 13.24 -7.23 -5.88
CA GLY A 74 13.55 -8.47 -5.18
C GLY A 74 13.48 -9.67 -6.13
N MET A 75 13.61 -10.88 -5.59
CA MET A 75 13.38 -12.11 -6.37
C MET A 75 11.87 -12.31 -6.56
N GLY A 76 11.38 -12.07 -7.78
CA GLY A 76 9.97 -12.29 -8.15
C GLY A 76 9.00 -11.17 -7.77
N TYR A 77 9.47 -10.08 -7.16
CA TYR A 77 8.63 -8.93 -6.81
C TYR A 77 9.36 -7.59 -6.98
N THR A 78 8.57 -6.53 -7.13
CA THR A 78 9.00 -5.13 -7.17
C THR A 78 8.28 -4.36 -6.08
N LEU A 79 9.07 -3.74 -5.20
CA LEU A 79 8.58 -2.81 -4.19
C LEU A 79 8.57 -1.40 -4.77
N TRP A 80 7.46 -0.70 -4.59
CA TRP A 80 7.27 0.68 -4.97
C TRP A 80 7.26 1.52 -3.70
N ASP A 81 8.40 2.13 -3.38
CA ASP A 81 8.50 3.08 -2.28
C ASP A 81 7.91 4.40 -2.73
N THR A 82 6.82 4.80 -2.08
CA THR A 82 6.16 6.07 -2.37
C THR A 82 6.70 7.18 -1.46
N PRO A 83 6.76 8.43 -1.94
CA PRO A 83 7.05 9.58 -1.08
C PRO A 83 6.22 9.56 0.20
N GLY A 84 6.80 10.10 1.28
CA GLY A 84 6.04 10.36 2.50
C GLY A 84 4.74 11.07 2.17
N LEU A 85 3.62 10.49 2.59
CA LEU A 85 2.35 11.19 2.44
C LEU A 85 2.37 12.37 3.41
N ASP A 86 2.07 13.55 2.91
CA ASP A 86 1.60 14.66 3.74
C ASP A 86 0.12 14.49 4.05
N ALA A 87 -0.44 15.38 4.88
CA ALA A 87 -1.87 15.42 5.19
C ALA A 87 -2.79 15.37 3.94
N LYS A 88 -2.27 15.76 2.76
CA LYS A 88 -2.92 15.61 1.47
C LYS A 88 -2.06 14.75 0.53
N PRO A 89 -2.54 13.57 0.10
CA PRO A 89 -1.81 12.75 -0.86
C PRO A 89 -1.79 13.43 -2.24
N ASN A 90 -0.60 13.56 -2.84
CA ASN A 90 -0.44 14.07 -4.20
C ASN A 90 -0.76 12.97 -5.21
N ILE A 91 -2.05 12.83 -5.55
CA ILE A 91 -2.55 11.72 -6.38
C ILE A 91 -1.84 11.57 -7.72
N PRO A 92 -1.53 12.64 -8.49
CA PRO A 92 -0.71 12.52 -9.69
C PRO A 92 0.59 11.75 -9.49
N ILE A 93 1.29 11.96 -8.38
CA ILE A 93 2.53 11.23 -8.06
C ILE A 93 2.22 9.76 -7.81
N LEU A 94 1.11 9.45 -7.13
CA LEU A 94 0.74 8.07 -6.77
C LEU A 94 0.09 7.28 -7.91
N LEU A 95 -0.29 7.91 -9.03
CA LEU A 95 -0.99 7.26 -10.14
C LEU A 95 -0.32 5.97 -10.61
N PRO A 96 1.01 5.86 -10.78
CA PRO A 96 1.63 4.58 -11.15
C PRO A 96 1.25 3.45 -10.19
N CYS A 97 1.37 3.65 -8.88
CA CYS A 97 1.00 2.64 -7.88
C CYS A 97 -0.52 2.39 -7.76
N LEU A 98 -1.35 3.32 -8.24
CA LEU A 98 -2.81 3.15 -8.33
C LEU A 98 -3.23 2.33 -9.55
N LEU A 99 -2.47 2.40 -10.64
CA LEU A 99 -2.84 1.89 -11.97
C LEU A 99 -2.15 0.61 -12.38
N ILE A 100 -1.03 0.27 -11.75
CA ILE A 100 -0.36 -0.99 -12.00
C ILE A 100 -1.20 -2.14 -11.41
N ASP A 101 -1.25 -3.24 -12.14
CA ASP A 101 -2.06 -4.41 -11.84
C ASP A 101 -1.29 -5.69 -12.19
N PRO A 102 -1.16 -6.66 -11.27
CA PRO A 102 -1.59 -6.62 -9.86
C PRO A 102 -0.65 -5.76 -9.01
N VAL A 103 -1.21 -4.95 -8.10
CA VAL A 103 -0.46 -4.27 -7.03
C VAL A 103 -1.10 -4.55 -5.67
N LEU A 104 -0.31 -5.12 -4.76
CA LEU A 104 -0.63 -5.19 -3.33
C LEU A 104 -0.34 -3.85 -2.68
N ARG A 105 -1.27 -3.32 -1.89
CA ARG A 105 -1.21 -1.93 -1.37
C ARG A 105 -1.07 -1.96 0.15
N ALA A 106 0.17 -1.94 0.62
CA ALA A 106 0.51 -1.92 2.03
C ALA A 106 0.45 -0.48 2.57
N ASN A 107 -0.53 -0.18 3.44
CA ASN A 107 -0.67 1.12 4.10
C ASN A 107 -0.03 1.08 5.48
N LEU A 108 1.17 1.63 5.60
CA LEU A 108 1.92 1.69 6.84
C LEU A 108 1.41 2.83 7.72
N ILE A 109 0.91 2.48 8.89
CA ILE A 109 0.53 3.39 9.97
C ILE A 109 1.34 3.08 11.23
N GLN A 110 1.45 4.04 12.14
CA GLN A 110 2.08 3.83 13.44
C GLN A 110 1.03 3.81 14.56
N TYR A 111 0.13 4.80 14.62
CA TYR A 111 -0.76 4.96 15.77
C TYR A 111 -2.26 4.92 15.45
N THR A 112 -2.65 5.33 14.25
CA THR A 112 -4.08 5.49 13.89
C THR A 112 -4.30 5.40 12.39
N ILE A 113 -5.47 4.91 11.99
CA ILE A 113 -5.95 4.91 10.60
C ILE A 113 -5.99 6.33 10.03
N LYS A 114 -6.17 7.35 10.88
CA LYS A 114 -6.24 8.76 10.47
C LYS A 114 -5.00 9.22 9.71
N GLU A 115 -3.84 8.64 9.99
CA GLU A 115 -2.56 8.98 9.33
C GLU A 115 -2.67 8.87 7.80
N ASN A 116 -3.30 7.80 7.32
CA ASN A 116 -3.45 7.53 5.89
C ASN A 116 -4.91 7.59 5.40
N LEU A 117 -5.84 8.11 6.22
CA LEU A 117 -7.29 8.00 5.95
C LEU A 117 -7.70 8.60 4.60
N ASN A 118 -7.07 9.69 4.16
CA ASN A 118 -7.38 10.29 2.87
C ASN A 118 -7.03 9.37 1.69
N LEU A 119 -5.88 8.68 1.76
CA LEU A 119 -5.46 7.72 0.74
C LEU A 119 -6.30 6.44 0.81
N ILE A 120 -6.54 5.93 2.02
CA ILE A 120 -7.38 4.76 2.26
C ILE A 120 -8.79 4.96 1.69
N ARG A 121 -9.40 6.13 1.95
CA ARG A 121 -10.70 6.48 1.35
C ARG A 121 -10.65 6.57 -0.16
N LEU A 122 -9.52 7.00 -0.74
CA LEU A 122 -9.37 6.98 -2.19
C LEU A 122 -9.36 5.55 -2.72
N PHE A 123 -8.69 4.61 -2.05
CA PHE A 123 -8.75 3.19 -2.43
C PHE A 123 -10.17 2.65 -2.37
N ASP A 124 -10.89 2.89 -1.28
CA ASP A 124 -12.31 2.51 -1.14
C ASP A 124 -13.17 3.06 -2.27
N ASP A 125 -13.03 4.37 -2.53
CA ASP A 125 -13.76 5.11 -3.55
C ASP A 125 -13.49 4.61 -4.98
N LEU A 126 -12.31 4.04 -5.19
CA LEU A 126 -11.88 3.43 -6.44
C LEU A 126 -12.09 1.92 -6.46
N GLY A 127 -12.62 1.31 -5.40
CA GLY A 127 -12.79 -0.14 -5.29
C GLY A 127 -11.46 -0.90 -5.38
N LEU A 128 -10.38 -0.31 -4.89
CA LEU A 128 -9.05 -0.93 -4.88
C LEU A 128 -8.81 -1.58 -3.51
N GLY A 129 -8.50 -2.87 -3.52
CA GLY A 129 -8.10 -3.59 -2.31
C GLY A 129 -6.80 -3.06 -1.72
N TYR A 130 -6.74 -3.03 -0.39
CA TYR A 130 -5.55 -2.60 0.34
C TYR A 130 -5.40 -3.32 1.69
N ASP A 131 -4.18 -3.33 2.20
CA ASP A 131 -3.81 -3.90 3.48
C ASP A 131 -3.39 -2.78 4.45
N ILE A 132 -3.69 -2.96 5.73
CA ILE A 132 -3.24 -2.05 6.80
C ILE A 132 -2.07 -2.72 7.50
N VAL A 133 -0.94 -2.01 7.59
CA VAL A 133 0.26 -2.49 8.27
C VAL A 133 0.55 -1.53 9.41
N VAL A 134 0.28 -1.96 10.64
CA VAL A 134 0.71 -1.26 11.84
C VAL A 134 2.17 -1.58 12.06
N ASN A 135 3.03 -0.61 11.78
CA ASN A 135 4.48 -0.75 11.93
C ASN A 135 4.96 -0.09 13.22
N LYS A 136 6.11 -0.54 13.71
CA LYS A 136 6.70 -0.18 15.00
C LYS A 136 5.82 -0.59 16.18
N PHE A 137 5.16 -1.73 16.06
CA PHE A 137 4.36 -2.30 17.15
C PHE A 137 5.22 -2.69 18.37
N ASP A 138 6.55 -2.77 18.20
CA ASP A 138 7.53 -2.88 19.28
C ASP A 138 7.60 -1.67 20.22
N ASP A 139 7.09 -0.50 19.78
CA ASP A 139 7.02 0.70 20.62
C ASP A 139 5.80 0.67 21.57
N ILE A 140 4.91 -0.33 21.45
CA ILE A 140 3.69 -0.46 22.27
C ILE A 140 3.89 -1.53 23.34
N ASP A 141 3.65 -1.14 24.59
CA ASP A 141 3.76 -2.02 25.76
C ASP A 141 2.81 -3.23 25.64
N GLU A 142 3.30 -4.41 26.01
CA GLU A 142 2.63 -5.71 25.79
C GLU A 142 1.22 -5.77 26.41
N ASP A 143 1.01 -5.12 27.55
CA ASP A 143 -0.28 -5.04 28.23
C ASP A 143 -1.26 -4.06 27.56
N GLU A 144 -0.78 -3.11 26.75
CA GLU A 144 -1.60 -2.17 25.98
C GLU A 144 -1.93 -2.68 24.57
N GLN A 145 -1.16 -3.64 24.03
CA GLN A 145 -1.29 -4.13 22.66
C GLN A 145 -2.71 -4.58 22.30
N SER A 146 -3.38 -5.31 23.19
CA SER A 146 -4.76 -5.76 22.96
C SER A 146 -5.76 -4.60 22.83
N GLN A 147 -5.59 -3.55 23.63
CA GLN A 147 -6.44 -2.37 23.58
C GLN A 147 -6.16 -1.55 22.31
N PHE A 148 -4.89 -1.44 21.94
CA PHE A 148 -4.48 -0.77 20.71
C PHE A 148 -5.05 -1.45 19.46
N GLN A 149 -4.97 -2.79 19.38
CA GLN A 149 -5.57 -3.55 18.27
C GLN A 149 -7.09 -3.30 18.18
N TYR A 150 -7.78 -3.30 19.32
CA TYR A 150 -9.21 -2.99 19.37
C TYR A 150 -9.52 -1.56 18.91
N GLN A 151 -8.67 -0.57 19.26
CA GLN A 151 -8.81 0.80 18.76
C GLN A 151 -8.74 0.84 17.24
N ILE A 152 -7.71 0.23 16.63
CA ILE A 152 -7.54 0.21 15.18
C ILE A 152 -8.75 -0.45 14.50
N GLN A 153 -9.23 -1.57 15.04
CA GLN A 153 -10.41 -2.25 14.52
C GLN A 153 -11.66 -1.36 14.58
N ARG A 154 -11.87 -0.64 15.68
CA ARG A 154 -12.97 0.32 15.81
C ARG A 154 -12.85 1.50 14.86
N GLU A 155 -11.65 1.99 14.58
CA GLU A 155 -11.44 3.06 13.60
C GLU A 155 -11.83 2.62 12.19
N ILE A 156 -11.50 1.39 11.80
CA ILE A 156 -11.88 0.81 10.51
C ILE A 156 -13.40 0.78 10.36
N GLU A 157 -14.12 0.32 11.39
CA GLU A 157 -15.59 0.29 11.42
C GLU A 157 -16.19 1.70 11.41
N LEU A 158 -15.65 2.60 12.25
CA LEU A 158 -16.10 3.99 12.35
C LEU A 158 -15.99 4.72 11.01
N TYR A 159 -14.90 4.49 10.27
CA TYR A 159 -14.68 5.10 8.96
C TYR A 159 -15.33 4.34 7.81
N GLN A 160 -15.99 3.20 8.09
CA GLN A 160 -16.69 2.38 7.11
C GLN A 160 -15.78 1.95 5.96
N LEU A 161 -14.58 1.51 6.32
CA LEU A 161 -13.55 1.08 5.37
C LEU A 161 -13.90 -0.30 4.80
N LYS A 162 -14.04 -0.42 3.47
CA LYS A 162 -14.67 -1.60 2.84
C LYS A 162 -13.73 -2.47 2.01
N GLN A 163 -12.69 -1.88 1.44
CA GLN A 163 -11.74 -2.58 0.57
C GLN A 163 -10.51 -3.10 1.34
N LYS A 164 -10.51 -2.99 2.67
CA LYS A 164 -9.50 -3.58 3.53
C LYS A 164 -9.50 -5.11 3.37
N LYS A 165 -8.38 -5.66 2.90
CA LYS A 165 -8.11 -7.10 2.87
C LYS A 165 -7.60 -7.58 4.22
N ASN A 166 -6.37 -7.25 4.60
CA ASN A 166 -5.74 -7.72 5.85
C ASN A 166 -5.33 -6.57 6.79
N ILE A 167 -5.02 -6.93 8.03
CA ILE A 167 -4.38 -6.06 9.02
C ILE A 167 -3.21 -6.85 9.61
N PHE A 168 -2.03 -6.21 9.69
CA PHE A 168 -0.84 -6.81 10.27
C PHE A 168 -0.27 -5.88 11.36
N PHE A 169 0.09 -6.44 12.51
CA PHE A 169 0.73 -5.74 13.63
C PHE A 169 2.17 -6.23 13.78
N LEU A 170 3.14 -5.41 13.36
CA LEU A 170 4.52 -5.87 13.20
C LEU A 170 5.56 -4.80 13.51
N SER A 171 6.82 -5.23 13.51
CA SER A 171 7.98 -4.36 13.48
C SER A 171 8.88 -4.71 12.30
N ALA A 172 9.01 -3.78 11.35
CA ALA A 172 10.02 -3.89 10.31
C ALA A 172 11.46 -3.83 10.87
N LYS A 173 11.65 -3.26 12.06
CA LYS A 173 12.95 -3.22 12.73
C LYS A 173 13.32 -4.58 13.33
N TYR A 174 12.32 -5.31 13.86
CA TYR A 174 12.50 -6.62 14.47
C TYR A 174 11.61 -7.71 13.87
N PRO A 175 11.72 -8.03 12.55
CA PRO A 175 10.84 -8.97 11.86
C PRO A 175 10.62 -10.31 12.56
N LYS A 176 11.69 -10.88 13.14
CA LYS A 176 11.67 -12.22 13.76
C LYS A 176 10.87 -12.28 15.07
N MET A 177 10.59 -11.13 15.69
CA MET A 177 9.83 -11.06 16.94
C MET A 177 8.32 -10.96 16.73
N PHE A 178 7.87 -10.64 15.51
CA PHE A 178 6.46 -10.39 15.21
C PHE A 178 5.93 -11.43 14.21
N PRO A 179 5.07 -12.37 14.63
CA PRO A 179 4.53 -13.42 13.76
C PRO A 179 3.82 -12.90 12.51
N ASP A 180 3.16 -11.74 12.62
CA ASP A 180 2.48 -11.07 11.51
C ASP A 180 3.43 -10.65 10.38
N TRP A 181 4.73 -10.49 10.66
CA TRP A 181 5.72 -10.26 9.61
C TRP A 181 5.75 -11.40 8.60
N LEU A 182 5.84 -12.64 9.08
CA LEU A 182 5.92 -13.82 8.22
C LEU A 182 4.60 -14.03 7.46
N GLN A 183 3.46 -13.83 8.15
CA GLN A 183 2.13 -13.89 7.52
C GLN A 183 2.01 -12.88 6.38
N MET A 184 2.44 -11.64 6.62
CA MET A 184 2.45 -10.59 5.60
C MET A 184 3.37 -10.95 4.44
N VAL A 185 4.60 -11.40 4.69
CA VAL A 185 5.54 -11.78 3.63
C VAL A 185 4.98 -12.92 2.78
N ASN A 186 4.42 -13.96 3.39
CA ASN A 186 3.81 -15.08 2.66
C ASN A 186 2.62 -14.58 1.82
N TYR A 187 1.70 -13.82 2.41
CA TYR A 187 0.58 -13.23 1.65
C TYR A 187 1.07 -12.37 0.47
N LEU A 188 2.07 -11.53 0.69
CA LEU A 188 2.68 -10.66 -0.33
C LEU A 188 3.48 -11.43 -1.40
N THR A 189 3.73 -12.73 -1.21
CA THR A 189 4.51 -13.59 -2.13
C THR A 189 3.75 -14.83 -2.62
N GLU A 190 2.57 -15.13 -2.07
CA GLU A 190 1.70 -16.26 -2.45
C GLU A 190 0.49 -15.83 -3.31
N GLU A 191 -0.19 -14.68 -3.04
CA GLU A 191 -1.19 -14.10 -4.00
C GLU A 191 -0.56 -13.88 -5.40
N CYS A 192 0.76 -13.82 -5.38
CA CYS A 192 1.70 -13.69 -6.45
C CYS A 192 1.90 -14.94 -7.31
N LEU A 193 1.87 -16.13 -6.72
CA LEU A 193 1.98 -17.40 -7.45
C LEU A 193 0.66 -17.72 -8.17
N ASP A 194 -0.48 -17.41 -7.52
CA ASP A 194 -1.82 -17.63 -8.09
C ASP A 194 -2.10 -16.77 -9.34
N TYR A 195 -1.43 -15.62 -9.50
CA TYR A 195 -1.56 -14.77 -10.69
C TYR A 195 -0.84 -15.33 -11.93
N GLU A 196 0.24 -16.10 -11.74
CA GLU A 196 0.96 -16.71 -12.86
C GLU A 196 0.15 -17.88 -13.45
N ASP A 197 -0.43 -18.73 -12.60
CA ASP A 197 -1.21 -19.90 -13.03
C ASP A 197 -2.50 -19.54 -13.80
N SER A 198 -3.13 -18.41 -13.44
CA SER A 198 -4.35 -17.93 -14.11
C SER A 198 -4.12 -17.25 -15.46
N ASN A 199 -2.88 -16.85 -15.80
CA ASN A 199 -2.56 -16.30 -17.12
C ASN A 199 -1.99 -17.34 -18.09
N THR A 200 -1.35 -18.42 -17.60
CA THR A 200 -0.88 -19.54 -18.46
C THR A 200 -1.99 -20.38 -19.07
N SER A 201 -3.23 -20.29 -18.54
CA SER A 201 -4.40 -20.99 -19.06
C SER A 201 -5.14 -20.23 -20.19
N SER A 202 -4.60 -19.09 -20.64
CA SER A 202 -5.23 -18.24 -21.69
C SER A 202 -4.41 -18.08 -22.98
N SER A 203 -3.35 -18.89 -23.17
CA SER A 203 -2.45 -18.82 -24.34
C SER A 203 -2.21 -20.18 -25.01
N SER A 204 -3.26 -20.97 -25.18
CA SER A 204 -3.32 -22.04 -26.19
C SER A 204 -4.60 -21.87 -26.98
N ASP A 205 -4.54 -22.06 -28.30
CA ASP A 205 -5.55 -21.77 -29.34
C ASP A 205 -5.29 -20.38 -29.94
N THR A 206 -4.65 -20.22 -31.10
CA THR A 206 -4.85 -20.93 -32.37
C THR A 206 -3.57 -20.87 -33.21
N ASP A 207 -3.09 -22.01 -33.71
CA ASP A 207 -2.38 -22.11 -34.98
C ASP A 207 -2.42 -23.58 -35.37
N ASP A 208 -3.49 -23.97 -36.04
CA ASP A 208 -3.53 -25.11 -36.95
C ASP A 208 -4.79 -24.94 -37.80
N ASP A 209 -4.61 -24.49 -39.05
CA ASP A 209 -5.35 -25.06 -40.16
C ASP A 209 -4.60 -24.77 -41.48
N ASN A 210 -4.38 -25.87 -42.18
CA ASN A 210 -3.65 -26.10 -43.41
C ASN A 210 -4.59 -26.03 -44.61
#